data_AF-K2P5I9-F1
#
_entry.id   AF-K2P5I9-F1
#
_cell.length_a   1.000
_cell.length_b   1.000
_cell.length_c   1.000
_cell.angle_alpha   90.00
_cell.angle_beta   90.00
_cell.angle_gamma   90.00
#
_symmetry.space_group_name_H-M   'P 1'
#
loop_
_entity.id
_entity.type
_entity.pdbx_description
1 polymer ?
#
loop_
_entity_poly.entity_id
_entity_poly.type
_entity_poly.pdbx_seq_one_letter_code
_entity_poly.pdbx_strand_id
1 'polypeptide(L)'
;MNITHKQIVDYMKGLHDNNTSTKSFYRFNISEIQGSIRSNIDYPCIALESPEGDFSGSRSNNSLDNKLFAFSILDKPVQGDYSDEDIKLDNCERIGKKFLSRMRYDSRIQNSLVFNLFHLSDTQYHKVGPIFTDRLYGYRFEIKLSNSKIDMLIDPEDWTDLDSRCP
;
A
#
# COMPACT_ATOMS: atom_id res chain seq x y z
N MET A 1 -0.66 18.62 -2.87
CA MET A 1 0.14 18.05 -1.76
C MET A 1 0.90 16.88 -2.35
N ASN A 2 2.23 16.96 -2.36
CA ASN A 2 3.06 15.85 -2.82
C ASN A 2 3.02 14.73 -1.76
N ILE A 3 2.49 13.56 -2.11
CA ILE A 3 2.45 12.42 -1.19
C ILE A 3 3.78 11.70 -1.26
N THR A 4 4.45 11.61 -0.11
CA THR A 4 5.72 10.90 0.01
C THR A 4 5.52 9.42 0.33
N HIS A 5 6.56 8.63 0.03
CA HIS A 5 6.64 7.22 0.42
C HIS A 5 6.36 7.01 1.91
N LYS A 6 7.01 7.80 2.79
CA LYS A 6 6.85 7.68 4.25
C LYS A 6 5.42 7.94 4.70
N GLN A 7 4.74 8.93 4.11
CA GLN A 7 3.35 9.24 4.48
C GLN A 7 2.41 8.06 4.18
N ILE A 8 2.57 7.36 3.06
CA ILE A 8 1.76 6.17 2.74
C ILE A 8 2.04 5.05 3.74
N VAL A 9 3.32 4.80 4.06
CA VAL A 9 3.70 3.78 5.06
C VAL A 9 3.11 4.12 6.42
N ASP A 10 3.23 5.36 6.88
CA ASP A 10 2.69 5.82 8.17
C ASP A 10 1.15 5.73 8.18
N TYR A 11 0.48 6.06 7.07
CA TYR A 11 -0.97 5.93 6.95
C TYR A 11 -1.41 4.47 7.05
N MET A 12 -0.79 3.56 6.29
CA MET A 12 -1.13 2.14 6.33
C MET A 12 -0.80 1.51 7.69
N LYS A 13 0.30 1.91 8.33
CA LYS A 13 0.60 1.52 9.70
C LYS A 13 -0.44 2.06 10.68
N GLY A 14 -0.89 3.31 10.52
CA GLY A 14 -1.99 3.87 11.29
C GLY A 14 -3.31 3.09 11.11
N LEU A 15 -3.62 2.63 9.89
CA LEU A 15 -4.76 1.74 9.67
C LEU A 15 -4.58 0.40 10.40
N HIS A 16 -3.36 -0.15 10.39
CA HIS A 16 -3.02 -1.34 11.15
C HIS A 16 -3.25 -1.14 12.65
N ASP A 17 -2.62 -0.13 13.24
CA ASP A 17 -2.65 0.13 14.69
C ASP A 17 -4.08 0.41 15.21
N ASN A 18 -4.98 0.92 14.36
CA ASN A 18 -6.36 1.24 14.70
C ASN A 18 -7.38 0.15 14.31
N ASN A 19 -6.94 -1.03 13.85
CA ASN A 19 -7.84 -2.14 13.56
C ASN A 19 -7.60 -3.32 14.50
N THR A 20 -8.64 -4.12 14.71
CA THR A 20 -8.60 -5.29 15.60
C THR A 20 -8.47 -6.62 14.86
N SER A 21 -8.36 -6.60 13.53
CA SER A 21 -8.43 -7.80 12.67
C SER A 21 -7.06 -8.34 12.25
N THR A 22 -6.00 -7.53 12.29
CA THR A 22 -4.62 -7.93 11.98
C THR A 22 -3.73 -7.80 13.21
N LYS A 23 -2.72 -8.67 13.34
CA LYS A 23 -1.83 -8.71 14.53
C LYS A 23 -0.41 -8.21 14.27
N SER A 24 0.05 -8.22 13.01
CA SER A 24 1.39 -7.74 12.67
C SER A 24 1.38 -6.94 11.36
N PHE A 25 2.25 -5.93 11.28
CA PHE A 25 2.50 -5.11 10.09
C PHE A 25 3.96 -5.18 9.68
N TYR A 26 4.22 -5.41 8.41
CA TYR A 26 5.58 -5.42 7.85
C TYR A 26 5.60 -4.81 6.46
N ARG A 27 6.77 -4.35 6.07
CA ARG A 27 7.04 -3.90 4.71
C ARG A 27 7.50 -5.09 3.89
N PHE A 28 6.95 -5.23 2.70
CA PHE A 28 7.34 -6.25 1.74
C PHE A 28 8.63 -5.79 1.06
N ASN A 29 9.75 -6.07 1.71
CA ASN A 29 11.05 -6.07 1.08
C ASN A 29 11.51 -7.52 0.97
N ILE A 30 11.79 -8.00 -0.25
CA ILE A 30 12.26 -9.36 -0.52
C ILE A 30 13.44 -9.74 0.39
N SER A 31 14.28 -8.75 0.76
CA SER A 31 15.41 -8.95 1.68
C SER A 31 15.04 -8.93 3.18
N GLU A 32 14.05 -8.14 3.61
CA GLU A 32 13.60 -8.16 5.02
C GLU A 32 12.85 -9.45 5.35
N ILE A 33 12.05 -9.97 4.41
CA ILE A 33 11.20 -11.13 4.64
C ILE A 33 12.00 -12.43 4.79
N GLN A 34 13.11 -12.62 4.07
CA GLN A 34 13.94 -13.82 4.22
C GLN A 34 14.55 -13.98 5.62
N GLY A 35 14.72 -12.87 6.37
CA GLY A 35 15.25 -12.87 7.74
C GLY A 35 14.19 -12.71 8.84
N SER A 36 13.15 -11.89 8.63
CA SER A 36 12.21 -11.46 9.68
C SER A 36 10.96 -12.35 9.84
N ILE A 37 10.60 -13.17 8.85
CA ILE A 37 9.50 -14.14 8.98
C ILE A 37 9.87 -15.29 9.96
N ARG A 38 11.14 -15.45 10.33
CA ARG A 38 11.65 -16.66 10.99
C ARG A 38 11.36 -16.83 12.49
N SER A 39 10.66 -15.93 13.20
CA SER A 39 10.26 -16.29 14.58
C SER A 39 9.06 -15.59 15.25
N ASN A 40 8.59 -14.41 14.84
CA ASN A 40 7.55 -13.68 15.60
C ASN A 40 6.51 -12.96 14.71
N ILE A 41 5.89 -13.65 13.75
CA ILE A 41 4.75 -13.10 13.01
C ILE A 41 3.46 -13.70 13.54
N ASP A 42 2.58 -12.83 14.00
CA ASP A 42 1.23 -13.18 14.40
C ASP A 42 0.26 -13.00 13.23
N TYR A 43 -0.50 -14.05 12.92
CA TYR A 43 -1.48 -14.06 11.83
C TYR A 43 -2.91 -13.80 12.34
N PRO A 44 -3.76 -13.09 11.57
CA PRO A 44 -3.50 -12.53 10.24
C PRO A 44 -2.60 -11.30 10.28
N CYS A 45 -1.79 -11.11 9.24
CA CYS A 45 -0.78 -10.05 9.18
C CYS A 45 -0.90 -9.25 7.87
N ILE A 46 -0.39 -8.01 7.87
CA ILE A 46 -0.38 -7.14 6.69
C ILE A 46 1.05 -6.94 6.17
N ALA A 47 1.23 -7.21 4.88
CA ALA A 47 2.42 -6.90 4.11
C ALA A 47 2.19 -5.66 3.26
N LEU A 48 2.99 -4.60 3.42
CA LEU A 48 2.90 -3.41 2.57
C LEU A 48 4.04 -3.38 1.55
N GLU A 49 3.71 -3.42 0.27
CA GLU A 49 4.68 -3.18 -0.81
C GLU A 49 5.05 -1.70 -0.91
N SER A 50 6.25 -1.43 -1.40
CA SER A 50 6.73 -0.05 -1.50
C SER A 50 5.88 0.74 -2.50
N PRO A 51 5.45 1.97 -2.13
CA PRO A 51 4.77 2.85 -3.06
C PRO A 51 5.65 3.23 -4.25
N GLU A 52 5.03 3.27 -5.42
CA GLU A 52 5.58 3.66 -6.71
C GLU A 52 4.88 4.93 -7.22
N GLY A 53 5.55 5.66 -8.12
CA GLY A 53 5.02 6.85 -8.77
C GLY A 53 4.56 6.57 -10.20
N ASP A 54 3.45 7.17 -10.59
CA ASP A 54 2.85 7.09 -11.93
C ASP A 54 2.52 8.50 -12.42
N PHE A 55 3.36 9.01 -13.32
CA PHE A 55 3.22 10.34 -13.93
C PHE A 55 2.19 10.40 -15.07
N SER A 56 1.44 9.32 -15.31
CA SER A 56 0.39 9.32 -16.33
C SER A 56 -0.65 10.42 -16.09
N GLY A 57 -1.13 11.02 -17.17
CA GLY A 57 -2.05 12.16 -17.13
C GLY A 57 -1.39 13.51 -16.91
N SER A 58 -0.08 13.56 -16.65
CA SER A 58 0.69 14.82 -16.64
C SER A 58 0.64 15.52 -17.99
N ARG A 59 0.68 16.85 -17.96
CA ARG A 59 0.75 17.75 -19.11
C ARG A 59 1.86 18.76 -18.88
N SER A 60 2.28 19.46 -19.94
CA SER A 60 3.33 20.48 -19.84
C SER A 60 3.06 21.57 -18.79
N ASN A 61 1.80 21.86 -18.48
CA ASN A 61 1.39 22.86 -17.49
C ASN A 61 0.84 22.27 -16.18
N ASN A 62 0.85 20.95 -16.01
CA ASN A 62 0.32 20.30 -14.82
C ASN A 62 0.94 18.91 -14.64
N SER A 63 1.75 18.76 -13.59
CA SER A 63 2.40 17.51 -13.25
C SER A 63 1.58 16.73 -12.22
N LEU A 64 1.36 15.45 -12.50
CA LEU A 64 0.72 14.50 -11.61
C LEU A 64 1.73 13.42 -11.21
N ASP A 65 1.67 12.97 -9.98
CA ASP A 65 2.43 11.83 -9.47
C ASP A 65 1.46 10.91 -8.72
N ASN A 66 0.68 10.15 -9.49
CA ASN A 66 -0.25 9.19 -8.91
C ASN A 66 0.55 8.14 -8.13
N LYS A 67 0.03 7.71 -6.97
CA LYS A 67 0.72 6.72 -6.16
C LYS A 67 0.09 5.35 -6.33
N LEU A 68 0.91 4.38 -6.71
CA LEU A 68 0.54 2.98 -6.83
C LEU A 68 1.20 2.22 -5.68
N PHE A 69 0.44 1.40 -4.96
CA PHE A 69 1.00 0.49 -3.97
C PHE A 69 0.05 -0.68 -3.77
N ALA A 70 0.55 -1.73 -3.12
CA ALA A 70 -0.29 -2.84 -2.72
C ALA A 70 -0.04 -3.22 -1.28
N PHE A 71 -1.08 -3.79 -0.66
CA PHE A 71 -0.91 -4.50 0.59
C PHE A 71 -1.53 -5.89 0.48
N SER A 72 -0.93 -6.85 1.18
CA SER A 72 -1.46 -8.21 1.28
C SER A 72 -1.90 -8.49 2.71
N ILE A 73 -3.07 -9.10 2.87
CA ILE A 73 -3.46 -9.73 4.14
C ILE A 73 -3.12 -11.20 4.02
N LEU A 74 -2.23 -11.69 4.89
CA LEU A 74 -1.74 -13.06 4.86
C LEU A 74 -2.06 -13.79 6.17
N ASP A 75 -2.38 -15.07 6.05
CA ASP A 75 -2.57 -16.02 7.14
C ASP A 75 -1.82 -17.33 6.83
N LYS A 76 -1.70 -18.19 7.83
CA LYS A 76 -0.93 -19.44 7.76
C LYS A 76 -1.85 -20.65 8.01
N PRO A 77 -2.37 -21.30 6.96
CA PRO A 77 -3.18 -22.49 7.11
C PRO A 77 -2.42 -23.69 7.69
N VAL A 78 -3.16 -24.62 8.28
CA VAL A 78 -2.65 -25.93 8.68
C VAL A 78 -2.23 -26.69 7.42
N GLN A 79 -1.05 -27.32 7.48
CA GLN A 79 -0.48 -28.00 6.33
C GLN A 79 -1.40 -29.10 5.79
N GLY A 80 -1.77 -28.99 4.51
CA GLY A 80 -2.59 -30.01 3.83
C GLY A 80 -4.07 -29.95 4.19
N ASP A 81 -4.50 -28.98 4.99
CA ASP A 81 -5.90 -28.74 5.31
C ASP A 81 -6.48 -27.67 4.37
N TYR A 82 -7.10 -28.13 3.29
CA TYR A 82 -7.75 -27.25 2.31
C TYR A 82 -8.96 -26.51 2.89
N SER A 83 -9.65 -27.07 3.87
CA SER A 83 -10.79 -26.41 4.50
C SER A 83 -10.33 -25.23 5.36
N ASP A 84 -9.23 -25.39 6.12
CA ASP A 84 -8.63 -24.30 6.88
C ASP A 84 -8.03 -23.24 5.96
N GLU A 85 -7.45 -23.64 4.81
CA GLU A 85 -7.00 -22.71 3.77
C GLU A 85 -8.16 -21.83 3.26
N ASP A 86 -9.30 -22.42 2.89
CA ASP A 86 -10.46 -21.69 2.39
C ASP A 86 -11.03 -20.73 3.45
N ILE A 87 -11.13 -21.17 4.71
CA ILE A 87 -11.57 -20.33 5.83
C ILE A 87 -10.64 -19.12 6.04
N LYS A 88 -9.32 -19.36 5.94
CA LYS A 88 -8.32 -18.30 6.09
C LYS A 88 -8.30 -17.34 4.91
N LEU A 89 -8.49 -17.83 3.69
CA LEU A 89 -8.62 -17.02 2.50
C LEU A 89 -9.86 -16.11 2.58
N ASP A 90 -11.03 -16.65 2.96
CA ASP A 90 -12.25 -15.86 3.19
C ASP A 90 -12.02 -14.77 4.25
N ASN A 91 -11.36 -15.14 5.36
CA ASN A 91 -11.02 -14.18 6.40
C ASN A 91 -10.09 -13.08 5.90
N CYS A 92 -9.04 -13.41 5.14
CA CYS A 92 -8.11 -12.44 4.55
C CYS A 92 -8.81 -11.48 3.59
N GLU A 93 -9.68 -12.00 2.71
CA GLU A 93 -10.49 -11.19 1.80
C GLU A 93 -11.37 -10.20 2.56
N ARG A 94 -12.09 -10.70 3.57
CA ARG A 94 -12.97 -9.90 4.43
C ARG A 94 -12.20 -8.81 5.17
N ILE A 95 -10.99 -9.10 5.65
CA ILE A 95 -10.13 -8.12 6.32
C ILE A 95 -9.69 -7.04 5.34
N GLY A 96 -9.17 -7.39 4.16
CA GLY A 96 -8.73 -6.40 3.18
C GLY A 96 -9.87 -5.47 2.72
N LYS A 97 -11.08 -6.00 2.55
CA LYS A 97 -12.28 -5.18 2.28
C LYS A 97 -12.61 -4.19 3.41
N LYS A 98 -12.30 -4.51 4.68
CA LYS A 98 -12.42 -3.54 5.79
C LYS A 98 -11.42 -2.40 5.65
N PHE A 99 -10.18 -2.69 5.24
CA PHE A 99 -9.18 -1.65 4.97
C PHE A 99 -9.64 -0.74 3.82
N LEU A 100 -10.08 -1.30 2.70
CA LEU A 100 -10.64 -0.50 1.59
C LEU A 100 -11.83 0.36 2.04
N SER A 101 -12.71 -0.20 2.88
CA SER A 101 -13.85 0.54 3.44
C SER A 101 -13.40 1.71 4.31
N ARG A 102 -12.36 1.53 5.13
CA ARG A 102 -11.77 2.60 5.94
C ARG A 102 -11.09 3.66 5.07
N MET A 103 -10.33 3.27 4.05
CA MET A 103 -9.73 4.21 3.09
C MET A 103 -10.78 5.04 2.34
N ARG A 104 -11.91 4.41 1.97
CA ARG A 104 -13.06 5.10 1.35
C ARG A 104 -13.73 6.09 2.29
N TYR A 105 -13.78 5.80 3.59
CA TYR A 105 -14.27 6.73 4.59
C TYR A 105 -13.29 7.90 4.75
N ASP A 106 -12.00 7.60 4.91
CA ASP A 106 -10.94 8.58 5.06
C ASP A 106 -10.81 9.50 3.84
N SER A 107 -11.14 9.03 2.63
CA SER A 107 -11.09 9.85 1.42
C SER A 107 -12.12 10.98 1.38
N ARG A 108 -13.05 11.02 2.34
CA ARG A 108 -14.06 12.07 2.54
C ARG A 108 -13.70 13.05 3.65
N ILE A 109 -12.59 12.83 4.37
CA ILE A 109 -12.14 13.67 5.49
C ILE A 109 -11.03 14.59 4.98
N GLN A 110 -11.22 15.91 5.07
CA GLN A 110 -10.31 16.92 4.50
C GLN A 110 -8.84 16.80 4.96
N ASN A 111 -8.62 16.37 6.22
CA ASN A 111 -7.27 16.23 6.81
C ASN A 111 -6.67 14.82 6.63
N SER A 112 -7.32 13.94 5.87
CA SER A 112 -6.79 12.61 5.58
C SER A 112 -5.75 12.65 4.46
N LEU A 113 -4.75 11.77 4.53
CA LEU A 113 -3.78 11.58 3.45
C LEU A 113 -4.45 11.25 2.12
N VAL A 114 -5.56 10.50 2.15
CA VAL A 114 -6.24 9.98 0.95
C VAL A 114 -7.45 10.82 0.53
N PHE A 115 -7.62 12.03 1.09
CA PHE A 115 -8.74 12.92 0.81
C PHE A 115 -8.85 13.25 -0.69
N ASN A 116 -9.98 12.90 -1.32
CA ASN A 116 -10.21 13.05 -2.77
C ASN A 116 -9.20 12.36 -3.70
N LEU A 117 -8.36 11.45 -3.18
CA LEU A 117 -7.33 10.76 -3.97
C LEU A 117 -7.62 9.26 -4.12
N PHE A 118 -8.33 8.67 -3.16
CA PHE A 118 -8.69 7.26 -3.19
C PHE A 118 -10.10 7.04 -3.76
N HIS A 119 -10.18 6.25 -4.83
CA HIS A 119 -11.41 5.81 -5.46
C HIS A 119 -11.48 4.29 -5.47
N LEU A 120 -12.55 3.70 -4.92
CA LEU A 120 -12.71 2.24 -4.86
C LEU A 120 -12.73 1.60 -6.26
N SER A 121 -13.18 2.32 -7.28
CA SER A 121 -13.19 1.87 -8.68
C SER A 121 -11.80 1.58 -9.24
N ASP A 122 -10.77 2.19 -8.66
CA ASP A 122 -9.40 2.11 -9.15
C ASP A 122 -8.61 1.01 -8.39
N THR A 123 -9.31 0.22 -7.58
CA THR A 123 -8.72 -0.85 -6.77
C THR A 123 -9.01 -2.22 -7.36
N GLN A 124 -8.04 -3.11 -7.22
CA GLN A 124 -8.17 -4.52 -7.61
C GLN A 124 -7.65 -5.39 -6.47
N TYR A 125 -8.12 -6.63 -6.40
CA TYR A 125 -7.57 -7.61 -5.48
C TYR A 125 -7.57 -9.00 -6.08
N HIS A 126 -6.60 -9.80 -5.70
CA HIS A 126 -6.43 -11.17 -6.18
C HIS A 126 -5.87 -12.06 -5.08
N LYS A 127 -6.23 -13.35 -5.16
CA LYS A 127 -5.68 -14.38 -4.27
C LYS A 127 -4.18 -14.46 -4.48
N VAL A 128 -3.42 -14.53 -3.39
CA VAL A 128 -1.98 -14.75 -3.39
C VAL A 128 -1.63 -15.96 -2.53
N GLY A 129 -0.55 -16.63 -2.92
CA GLY A 129 0.05 -17.73 -2.18
C GLY A 129 -0.08 -19.11 -2.83
N PRO A 130 0.70 -20.10 -2.36
CA PRO A 130 1.58 -20.01 -1.20
C PRO A 130 2.75 -19.04 -1.43
N ILE A 131 2.91 -18.07 -0.53
CA ILE A 131 4.03 -17.13 -0.56
C ILE A 131 5.10 -17.66 0.41
N PHE A 132 6.34 -17.66 -0.07
CA PHE A 132 7.53 -18.10 0.66
C PHE A 132 7.52 -19.59 1.05
N THR A 133 8.58 -20.02 1.73
CA THR A 133 8.69 -21.35 2.35
C THR A 133 7.68 -21.55 3.49
N ASP A 134 7.15 -20.46 4.04
CA ASP A 134 6.24 -20.45 5.18
C ASP A 134 4.78 -20.74 4.83
N ARG A 135 4.47 -20.94 3.53
CA ARG A 135 3.15 -21.36 3.05
C ARG A 135 2.05 -20.40 3.49
N LEU A 136 2.29 -19.11 3.26
CA LEU A 136 1.33 -18.05 3.57
C LEU A 136 0.34 -17.88 2.43
N TYR A 137 -0.93 -17.71 2.77
CA TYR A 137 -2.03 -17.54 1.82
C TYR A 137 -2.81 -16.29 2.17
N GLY A 138 -3.43 -15.68 1.17
CA GLY A 138 -4.24 -14.50 1.41
C GLY A 138 -4.67 -13.78 0.15
N TYR A 139 -4.87 -12.48 0.28
CA TYR A 139 -5.26 -11.60 -0.81
C TYR A 139 -4.39 -10.35 -0.86
N ARG A 140 -3.96 -9.99 -2.06
CA ARG A 140 -3.25 -8.75 -2.36
C ARG A 140 -4.22 -7.73 -2.94
N PHE A 141 -4.18 -6.51 -2.41
CA PHE A 141 -5.03 -5.39 -2.75
C PHE A 141 -4.17 -4.29 -3.37
N GLU A 142 -4.43 -3.98 -4.63
CA GLU A 142 -3.77 -2.92 -5.39
C GLU A 142 -4.54 -1.61 -5.21
N ILE A 143 -3.80 -0.56 -4.88
CA ILE A 143 -4.32 0.77 -4.58
C ILE A 143 -3.70 1.76 -5.54
N LYS A 144 -4.55 2.60 -6.14
CA LYS A 144 -4.16 3.82 -6.82
C LYS A 144 -4.68 5.04 -6.07
N LEU A 145 -3.78 5.95 -5.72
CA LEU A 145 -4.11 7.31 -5.29
C LEU A 145 -3.93 8.23 -6.50
N SER A 146 -5.05 8.61 -7.09
CA SER A 146 -5.10 9.39 -8.34
C SER A 146 -5.13 10.89 -8.06
N ASN A 147 -4.74 11.70 -9.04
CA ASN A 147 -4.82 13.18 -9.01
C ASN A 147 -3.91 13.86 -7.96
N SER A 148 -2.82 13.19 -7.55
CA SER A 148 -1.82 13.84 -6.70
C SER A 148 -1.01 14.83 -7.52
N LYS A 149 -1.29 16.12 -7.35
CA LYS A 149 -0.56 17.20 -8.01
C LYS A 149 0.78 17.44 -7.34
N ILE A 150 1.80 17.58 -8.17
CA ILE A 150 3.16 17.95 -7.75
C ILE A 150 3.63 19.18 -8.51
N ASP A 151 4.45 19.99 -7.85
CA ASP A 151 5.15 21.10 -8.46
C ASP A 151 6.54 20.61 -8.87
N MET A 152 6.78 20.51 -10.18
CA MET A 152 8.09 20.16 -10.74
C MET A 152 8.82 21.44 -11.14
N LEU A 153 9.06 22.31 -10.17
CA LEU A 153 9.91 23.47 -10.37
C LEU A 153 11.37 23.03 -10.26
N ILE A 154 12.20 23.51 -11.18
CA ILE A 154 13.64 23.29 -11.12
C ILE A 154 14.20 24.25 -10.08
N ASP A 155 14.98 23.73 -9.13
CA ASP A 155 15.83 24.55 -8.26
C ASP A 155 17.19 24.74 -8.94
N PRO A 156 17.58 25.95 -9.36
CA PRO A 156 18.88 26.17 -10.00
C PRO A 156 20.06 25.83 -9.09
N GLU A 157 19.91 25.84 -7.76
CA GLU A 157 21.00 25.49 -6.85
C GLU A 157 21.36 23.98 -6.91
N ASP A 158 20.44 23.14 -7.40
CA ASP A 158 20.68 21.70 -7.58
C ASP A 158 21.54 21.38 -8.83
N TRP A 159 21.74 22.33 -9.75
CA TRP A 159 22.35 22.09 -11.06
C TRP A 159 23.45 23.09 -11.40
N THR A 160 24.64 22.60 -11.77
CA THR A 160 25.82 23.44 -12.02
C THR A 160 25.83 24.12 -13.39
N ASP A 161 24.94 23.71 -14.30
CA ASP A 161 24.83 24.19 -15.68
C ASP A 161 23.63 25.12 -15.91
N LEU A 162 22.85 25.39 -14.86
CA LEU A 162 21.73 26.32 -14.91
C LEU A 162 22.15 27.67 -14.30
N ASP A 163 22.27 28.69 -15.14
CA ASP A 163 22.25 30.07 -14.64
C ASP A 163 20.86 30.31 -14.01
N SER A 164 20.86 30.90 -12.81
CA SER A 164 19.73 31.22 -11.89
C SER A 164 18.45 31.89 -12.45
N ARG A 165 18.16 31.79 -13.74
CA ARG A 165 17.04 32.40 -14.45
C ARG A 165 16.49 31.45 -15.50
N CYS A 166 15.84 30.37 -15.08
CA CYS A 166 14.81 29.75 -15.90
C CYS A 166 13.45 30.02 -15.24
N PRO A 167 12.51 30.68 -15.93
CA PRO A 167 11.18 30.99 -15.40
C PRO A 167 10.29 29.75 -15.26
#